data_AF-A0AAW9HAZ6-F1
#
_entry.id   AF-A0AAW9HAZ6-F1
#
_cell.length_a   1.000
_cell.length_b   1.000
_cell.length_c   1.000
_cell.angle_alpha   90.00
_cell.angle_beta   90.00
_cell.angle_gamma   90.00
#
_symmetry.space_group_name_H-M   'P 1'
#
loop_
_entity.id
_entity.type
_entity.pdbx_description
1 polymer ?
#
loop_
_entity_poly.entity_id
_entity_poly.type
_entity_poly.pdbx_seq_one_letter_code
_entity_poly.pdbx_strand_id
1 'polypeptide(L)'
;MKKWFKYWPYALNIILFLTLVSILKKEEPKLADLSIYTQQDIDKAFGVKSGMSFDEVKDILGIPVKKEISGDVEEWHYCRTGSDVDEYVAIKFESGKVYILEQYTVSYLDIIFHHTSTPSAETIKASGMGDCKLTIRWGSYGEKKPNQKTQPTSVNAG
;
A
#
# COMPACT_ATOMS: atom_id res chain seq x y z
N MET A 1 -3.32 46.56 -44.04
CA MET A 1 -3.28 45.10 -44.32
C MET A 1 -2.14 44.47 -43.52
N LYS A 2 -2.46 43.41 -42.77
CA LYS A 2 -1.77 42.97 -41.55
C LYS A 2 -0.41 42.31 -41.84
N LYS A 3 0.70 42.97 -41.46
CA LYS A 3 2.09 42.48 -41.55
C LYS A 3 2.36 41.16 -40.79
N TRP A 4 1.40 40.67 -40.01
CA TRP A 4 1.52 39.49 -39.16
C TRP A 4 1.43 38.15 -39.91
N PHE A 5 0.88 38.13 -41.12
CA PHE A 5 0.82 36.89 -41.93
C PHE A 5 2.19 36.33 -42.31
N LYS A 6 3.23 37.18 -42.38
CA LYS A 6 4.58 36.76 -42.75
C LYS A 6 5.29 35.94 -41.65
N TYR A 7 4.87 36.10 -40.40
CA TYR A 7 5.46 35.43 -39.23
C TYR A 7 4.65 34.21 -38.76
N TRP A 8 3.44 34.04 -39.29
CA TRP A 8 2.54 32.92 -39.02
C TRP A 8 3.17 31.52 -39.20
N PRO A 9 3.91 31.22 -40.29
CA PRO A 9 4.52 29.90 -40.44
C PRO A 9 5.64 29.64 -39.42
N TYR A 10 6.36 30.69 -39.00
CA TYR A 10 7.39 30.57 -37.97
C TYR A 10 6.78 30.33 -36.58
N ALA A 11 5.68 31.00 -36.26
CA ALA A 11 4.93 30.76 -35.03
C ALA A 11 4.40 29.32 -34.95
N LEU A 12 3.89 28.79 -36.07
CA LEU A 12 3.40 27.41 -36.17
C LEU A 12 4.53 26.39 -35.96
N ASN A 13 5.69 26.60 -36.57
CA ASN A 13 6.86 25.73 -36.38
C ASN A 13 7.40 25.78 -34.94
N ILE A 14 7.38 26.95 -34.29
CA ILE A 14 7.80 27.07 -32.88
C ILE A 14 6.83 26.32 -31.97
N ILE A 15 5.51 26.43 -32.20
CA ILE A 15 4.51 25.68 -31.43
C ILE A 15 4.67 24.18 -31.67
N LEU A 16 4.91 23.76 -32.92
CA LEU A 16 5.16 22.35 -33.25
C LEU A 16 6.43 21.82 -32.55
N PHE A 17 7.48 22.63 -32.49
CA PHE A 17 8.72 22.24 -31.81
C PHE A 17 8.54 22.19 -30.28
N LEU A 18 7.82 23.14 -29.69
CA LEU A 18 7.52 23.14 -28.25
C LEU A 18 6.62 21.97 -27.84
N THR A 19 5.63 21.63 -28.67
CA THR A 19 4.78 20.44 -28.44
C THR A 19 5.59 19.15 -28.60
N LEU A 20 6.46 19.04 -29.62
CA LEU A 20 7.36 17.90 -29.79
C LEU A 20 8.33 17.74 -28.61
N VAL A 21 8.93 18.84 -28.12
CA VAL A 21 9.81 18.82 -26.93
C VAL A 21 9.04 18.44 -25.67
N SER A 22 7.78 18.86 -25.55
CA SER A 22 6.91 18.47 -24.42
C SER A 22 6.55 16.99 -24.46
N ILE A 23 6.36 16.42 -25.66
CA ILE A 23 6.10 14.97 -25.85
C ILE A 23 7.39 14.15 -25.65
N LEU A 24 8.55 14.68 -26.04
CA LEU A 24 9.86 14.02 -25.91
C LEU A 24 10.44 14.07 -24.49
N LYS A 25 9.97 14.97 -23.63
CA LYS A 25 10.22 14.90 -22.19
C LYS A 25 9.42 13.74 -21.59
N LYS A 26 9.88 12.52 -21.89
CA LYS A 26 9.52 11.34 -21.11
C LYS A 26 10.04 11.61 -19.70
N GLU A 27 9.12 11.85 -18.78
CA GLU A 27 9.43 12.06 -17.37
C GLU A 27 10.24 10.85 -16.91
N GLU A 28 11.48 11.08 -16.47
CA GLU A 28 12.33 10.00 -15.97
C GLU A 28 11.59 9.34 -14.80
N PRO A 29 11.46 8.01 -14.77
CA PRO A 29 10.87 7.34 -13.64
C PRO A 29 11.74 7.65 -12.43
N LYS A 30 11.18 8.41 -11.48
CA LYS A 30 11.86 8.70 -10.22
C LYS A 30 12.21 7.37 -9.58
N LEU A 31 13.51 7.14 -9.38
CA LEU A 31 14.03 5.97 -8.68
C LEU A 31 13.29 5.85 -7.35
N ALA A 32 12.68 4.70 -7.08
CA ALA A 32 11.92 4.48 -5.85
C ALA A 32 12.84 4.75 -4.64
N ASP A 33 12.40 5.64 -3.76
CA ASP A 33 13.11 5.96 -2.52
C ASP A 33 13.06 4.74 -1.60
N LEU A 34 14.20 4.09 -1.40
CA LEU A 34 14.32 2.86 -0.60
C LEU A 34 14.20 3.13 0.92
N SER A 35 14.00 4.38 1.36
CA SER A 35 13.66 4.69 2.76
C SER A 35 12.21 4.33 3.15
N ILE A 36 11.43 3.81 2.21
CA ILE A 36 9.99 3.50 2.35
C ILE A 36 9.72 2.09 2.93
N TYR A 37 10.74 1.23 3.05
CA TYR A 37 10.51 -0.14 3.56
C TYR A 37 10.13 -0.16 5.04
N THR A 38 9.07 -0.90 5.37
CA THR A 38 8.65 -1.17 6.74
C THR A 38 9.38 -2.42 7.25
N GLN A 39 10.12 -2.30 8.34
CA GLN A 39 10.96 -3.37 8.88
C GLN A 39 10.56 -3.69 10.32
N GLN A 40 9.45 -4.41 10.52
CA GLN A 40 9.11 -4.93 11.85
C GLN A 40 9.77 -6.28 12.10
N ASP A 41 10.12 -6.53 13.36
CA ASP A 41 10.63 -7.82 13.82
C ASP A 41 9.47 -8.79 14.00
N ILE A 42 8.98 -9.30 12.87
CA ILE A 42 7.82 -10.20 12.81
C ILE A 42 8.16 -11.63 13.24
N ASP A 43 9.43 -11.99 13.32
CA ASP A 43 9.87 -13.32 13.79
C ASP A 43 9.49 -13.52 15.27
N LYS A 44 9.34 -12.43 16.03
CA LYS A 44 8.80 -12.49 17.40
C LYS A 44 7.35 -12.97 17.48
N ALA A 45 6.62 -13.06 16.36
CA ALA A 45 5.25 -13.54 16.33
C ALA A 45 5.12 -15.00 16.77
N PHE A 46 6.19 -15.80 16.66
CA PHE A 46 6.23 -17.17 17.22
C PHE A 46 6.02 -17.19 18.76
N GLY A 47 6.27 -16.08 19.44
CA GLY A 47 6.01 -15.92 20.87
C GLY A 47 4.54 -15.66 21.20
N VAL A 48 3.73 -15.21 20.24
CA VAL A 48 2.31 -14.89 20.46
C VAL A 48 1.47 -16.16 20.49
N LYS A 49 0.56 -16.25 21.47
CA LYS A 49 -0.32 -17.40 21.65
C LYS A 49 -1.77 -16.96 21.75
N SER A 50 -2.67 -17.87 21.41
CA SER A 50 -4.10 -17.66 21.64
C SER A 50 -4.39 -17.39 23.13
N GLY A 51 -5.32 -16.48 23.40
CA GLY A 51 -5.70 -16.03 24.72
C GLY A 51 -4.90 -14.84 25.27
N MET A 52 -3.78 -14.47 24.65
CA MET A 52 -2.99 -13.29 25.05
C MET A 52 -3.78 -12.00 24.87
N SER A 53 -3.57 -11.05 25.77
CA SER A 53 -4.13 -9.71 25.74
C SER A 53 -3.39 -8.80 24.76
N PHE A 54 -3.98 -7.63 24.47
CA PHE A 54 -3.35 -6.59 23.68
C PHE A 54 -1.96 -6.18 24.20
N ASP A 55 -1.79 -6.07 25.52
CA ASP A 55 -0.55 -5.58 26.09
C ASP A 55 0.55 -6.64 26.05
N GLU A 56 0.20 -7.92 26.29
CA GLU A 56 1.15 -9.04 26.09
C GLU A 56 1.62 -9.12 24.63
N VAL A 57 0.74 -8.89 23.66
CA VAL A 57 1.12 -8.87 22.24
C VAL A 57 2.02 -7.66 21.93
N LYS A 58 1.72 -6.47 22.46
CA LYS A 58 2.57 -5.29 22.30
C LYS A 58 3.96 -5.48 22.92
N ASP A 59 4.05 -6.16 24.05
CA ASP A 59 5.34 -6.42 24.70
C ASP A 59 6.23 -7.34 23.84
N ILE A 60 5.62 -8.24 23.06
CA ILE A 60 6.33 -9.15 22.16
C ILE A 60 6.65 -8.47 20.82
N LEU A 61 5.64 -7.92 20.14
CA LEU A 61 5.74 -7.47 18.74
C LEU A 61 5.86 -5.95 18.57
N GLY A 62 5.65 -5.19 19.65
CA GLY A 62 5.52 -3.74 19.58
C GLY A 62 4.18 -3.29 18.98
N ILE A 63 4.17 -2.04 18.53
CA ILE A 63 2.98 -1.41 17.95
C ILE A 63 2.76 -1.92 16.52
N PRO A 64 1.54 -2.35 16.15
CA PRO A 64 1.24 -2.77 14.77
C PRO A 64 1.32 -1.59 13.81
N VAL A 65 1.67 -1.86 12.55
CA VAL A 65 1.70 -0.83 11.49
C VAL A 65 0.32 -0.35 11.10
N LYS A 66 -0.69 -1.21 11.26
CA LYS A 66 -2.09 -0.90 11.02
C LYS A 66 -2.97 -1.71 11.95
N LYS A 67 -4.06 -1.09 12.38
CA LYS A 67 -5.15 -1.74 13.10
C LYS A 67 -6.42 -1.55 12.32
N GLU A 68 -7.23 -2.58 12.22
CA GLU A 68 -8.55 -2.52 11.66
C GLU A 68 -9.54 -3.06 12.69
N ILE A 69 -10.77 -2.54 12.70
CA ILE A 69 -11.81 -2.94 13.67
C ILE A 69 -13.11 -3.23 12.90
N SER A 70 -13.72 -4.38 13.19
CA SER A 70 -15.01 -4.79 12.62
C SER A 70 -15.87 -5.47 13.69
N GLY A 71 -16.90 -4.77 14.17
CA GLY A 71 -17.70 -5.23 15.31
C GLY A 71 -16.85 -5.38 16.57
N ASP A 72 -16.93 -6.55 17.21
CA ASP A 72 -16.17 -6.89 18.42
C ASP A 72 -14.79 -7.50 18.13
N VAL A 73 -14.41 -7.54 16.85
CA VAL A 73 -13.12 -8.06 16.38
C VAL A 73 -12.19 -6.91 16.04
N GLU A 74 -10.96 -6.97 16.54
CA GLU A 74 -9.87 -6.06 16.19
C GLU A 74 -8.75 -6.86 15.52
N GLU A 75 -8.27 -6.42 14.37
CA GLU A 75 -7.19 -7.07 13.62
C GLU A 75 -5.97 -6.17 13.58
N TRP A 76 -4.83 -6.69 14.02
CA TRP A 76 -3.55 -6.02 14.04
C TRP A 76 -2.66 -6.59 12.97
N HIS A 77 -2.08 -5.70 12.18
CA HIS A 77 -1.21 -6.06 11.08
C HIS A 77 0.21 -5.62 11.38
N TYR A 78 1.12 -6.55 11.15
CA TYR A 78 2.56 -6.36 11.22
C TYR A 78 3.16 -6.78 9.88
N CYS A 79 4.26 -6.15 9.49
CA CYS A 79 4.90 -6.50 8.23
C CYS A 79 6.41 -6.25 8.22
N ARG A 80 7.07 -6.97 7.33
CA ARG A 80 8.46 -6.75 6.93
C ARG A 80 8.52 -6.72 5.41
N THR A 81 8.88 -5.59 4.84
CA THR A 81 8.86 -5.41 3.38
C THR A 81 10.19 -5.75 2.73
N GLY A 82 10.12 -6.38 1.56
CA GLY A 82 11.26 -6.82 0.78
C GLY A 82 11.29 -6.19 -0.61
N SER A 83 12.29 -6.57 -1.42
CA SER A 83 12.38 -6.13 -2.81
C SER A 83 11.24 -6.70 -3.66
N ASP A 84 10.93 -7.98 -3.46
CA ASP A 84 10.04 -8.76 -4.32
C ASP A 84 8.89 -9.44 -3.57
N VAL A 85 9.06 -9.63 -2.25
CA VAL A 85 8.10 -10.29 -1.37
C VAL A 85 8.05 -9.54 -0.05
N ASP A 86 6.85 -9.27 0.42
CA ASP A 86 6.59 -8.76 1.76
C ASP A 86 6.04 -9.88 2.63
N GLU A 87 6.44 -9.87 3.89
CA GLU A 87 5.97 -10.79 4.90
C GLU A 87 5.02 -10.08 5.86
N TYR A 88 3.95 -10.76 6.24
CA TYR A 88 2.89 -10.22 7.09
C TYR A 88 2.57 -11.15 8.24
N VAL A 89 2.19 -10.54 9.35
CA VAL A 89 1.52 -11.20 10.47
C VAL A 89 0.22 -10.45 10.74
N ALA A 90 -0.89 -11.18 10.73
CA ALA A 90 -2.20 -10.68 11.13
C ALA A 90 -2.63 -11.36 12.43
N ILE A 91 -3.00 -10.57 13.43
CA ILE A 91 -3.46 -11.05 14.73
C ILE A 91 -4.87 -10.51 14.95
N LYS A 92 -5.83 -11.42 15.07
CA LYS A 92 -7.22 -11.05 15.35
C LYS A 92 -7.51 -11.26 16.83
N PHE A 93 -8.16 -10.27 17.40
CA PHE A 93 -8.58 -10.21 18.79
C PHE A 93 -10.10 -10.23 18.85
N GLU A 94 -10.65 -11.01 19.77
CA GLU A 94 -12.07 -11.03 20.11
C GLU A 94 -12.17 -10.89 21.63
N SER A 95 -13.01 -9.98 22.11
CA SER A 95 -13.09 -9.64 23.55
C SER A 95 -11.71 -9.31 24.16
N GLY A 96 -10.84 -8.65 23.38
CA GLY A 96 -9.51 -8.24 23.80
C GLY A 96 -8.46 -9.34 23.93
N LYS A 97 -8.72 -10.54 23.41
CA LYS A 97 -7.81 -11.68 23.44
C LYS A 97 -7.51 -12.21 22.04
N VAL A 98 -6.27 -12.63 21.81
CA VAL A 98 -5.85 -13.28 20.56
C VAL A 98 -6.67 -14.54 20.35
N TYR A 99 -7.38 -14.64 19.23
CA TYR A 99 -8.07 -15.86 18.84
C TYR A 99 -7.54 -16.44 17.52
N ILE A 100 -6.96 -15.60 16.65
CA ILE A 100 -6.30 -16.01 15.40
C ILE A 100 -4.95 -15.30 15.26
N LEU A 101 -3.96 -16.06 14.79
CA LEU A 101 -2.69 -15.55 14.28
C LEU A 101 -2.43 -16.19 12.92
N GLU A 102 -2.20 -15.36 11.92
CA GLU A 102 -1.92 -15.76 10.54
C GLU A 102 -0.58 -15.15 10.11
N GLN A 103 0.25 -15.94 9.44
CA GLN A 103 1.46 -15.48 8.77
C GLN A 103 1.31 -15.74 7.27
N TYR A 104 1.61 -14.75 6.46
CA TYR A 104 1.51 -14.89 5.01
C TYR A 104 2.52 -13.98 4.30
N THR A 105 2.83 -14.33 3.06
CA THR A 105 3.70 -13.55 2.20
C THR A 105 2.91 -13.05 1.00
N VAL A 106 3.16 -11.82 0.59
CA VAL A 106 2.59 -11.26 -0.64
C VAL A 106 3.73 -10.98 -1.59
N SER A 107 3.65 -11.47 -2.82
CA SER A 107 4.64 -11.09 -3.83
C SER A 107 4.22 -9.80 -4.52
N TYR A 108 5.22 -9.06 -4.98
CA TYR A 108 5.00 -7.87 -5.80
C TYR A 108 4.13 -8.16 -7.04
N LEU A 109 4.32 -9.33 -7.66
CA LEU A 109 3.52 -9.76 -8.80
C LEU A 109 2.05 -9.98 -8.42
N ASP A 110 1.76 -10.51 -7.23
CA ASP A 110 0.38 -10.65 -6.76
C ASP A 110 -0.31 -9.29 -6.65
N ILE A 111 0.38 -8.27 -6.13
CA ILE A 111 -0.16 -6.91 -6.06
C ILE A 111 -0.50 -6.37 -7.45
N ILE A 112 0.43 -6.53 -8.39
CA ILE A 112 0.28 -6.07 -9.76
C ILE A 112 -0.89 -6.78 -10.45
N PHE A 113 -0.92 -8.11 -10.45
CA PHE A 113 -1.85 -8.89 -11.26
C PHE A 113 -3.24 -9.06 -10.63
N HIS A 114 -3.37 -8.99 -9.30
CA HIS A 114 -4.68 -9.08 -8.64
C HIS A 114 -5.33 -7.73 -8.32
N HIS A 115 -4.61 -6.61 -8.40
CA HIS A 115 -5.16 -5.29 -8.03
C HIS A 115 -4.98 -4.18 -9.07
N THR A 116 -4.31 -4.43 -10.19
CA THR A 116 -4.38 -3.55 -11.36
C THR A 116 -5.04 -4.29 -12.51
N SER A 117 -6.11 -3.71 -13.07
CA SER A 117 -6.85 -4.32 -14.18
C SER A 117 -6.01 -4.47 -15.47
N THR A 118 -4.94 -3.68 -15.60
CA THR A 118 -3.91 -3.79 -16.64
C THR A 118 -2.60 -3.17 -16.13
N PRO A 119 -1.62 -3.96 -15.68
CA PRO A 119 -0.33 -3.42 -15.25
C PRO A 119 0.47 -2.87 -16.44
N SER A 120 1.06 -1.68 -16.28
CA SER A 120 1.93 -1.08 -17.30
C SER A 120 3.37 -1.62 -17.18
N ALA A 121 4.16 -1.53 -18.26
CA ALA A 121 5.56 -1.95 -18.25
C ALA A 121 6.38 -1.18 -17.21
N GLU A 122 6.01 0.08 -16.95
CA GLU A 122 6.59 0.93 -15.91
C GLU A 122 6.16 0.51 -14.51
N THR A 123 4.91 0.03 -14.35
CA THR A 123 4.47 -0.53 -13.07
C THR A 123 5.31 -1.74 -12.77
N ILE A 124 5.43 -2.71 -13.68
CA ILE A 124 6.26 -3.93 -13.53
C ILE A 124 7.74 -3.61 -13.26
N LYS A 125 8.25 -2.47 -13.78
CA LYS A 125 9.66 -2.06 -13.65
C LYS A 125 9.94 -1.19 -12.42
N ALA A 126 8.90 -0.64 -11.79
CA ALA A 126 9.00 0.02 -10.48
C ALA A 126 9.16 -1.06 -9.40
N SER A 127 10.32 -1.73 -9.41
CA SER A 127 10.72 -2.72 -8.43
C SER A 127 10.58 -2.15 -7.02
N GLY A 128 9.76 -2.77 -6.19
CA GLY A 128 9.70 -2.47 -4.76
C GLY A 128 8.27 -2.44 -4.22
N MET A 129 8.07 -3.16 -3.13
CA MET A 129 6.79 -3.19 -2.41
C MET A 129 6.65 -2.05 -1.38
N GLY A 130 7.71 -1.28 -1.12
CA GLY A 130 7.64 -0.03 -0.35
C GLY A 130 7.05 -0.21 1.05
N ASP A 131 6.04 0.61 1.38
CA ASP A 131 5.34 0.61 2.67
C ASP A 131 4.14 -0.33 2.58
N CYS A 132 4.20 -1.42 3.35
CA CYS A 132 3.16 -2.44 3.37
C CYS A 132 1.79 -1.88 3.79
N LYS A 133 1.71 -0.72 4.47
CA LYS A 133 0.44 -0.10 4.85
C LYS A 133 -0.46 0.19 3.66
N LEU A 134 0.14 0.36 2.48
CA LEU A 134 -0.58 0.59 1.23
C LEU A 134 -1.31 -0.66 0.73
N THR A 135 -0.88 -1.85 1.17
CA THR A 135 -1.37 -3.14 0.69
C THR A 135 -2.11 -3.93 1.77
N ILE A 136 -1.99 -3.58 3.05
CA ILE A 136 -2.75 -4.20 4.16
C ILE A 136 -4.26 -3.98 4.01
N ARG A 137 -5.01 -5.08 4.16
CA ARG A 137 -6.48 -5.14 4.20
C ARG A 137 -6.92 -6.07 5.33
N TRP A 138 -8.20 -5.97 5.70
CA TRP A 138 -8.83 -6.88 6.66
C TRP A 138 -8.74 -8.33 6.16
N GLY A 139 -8.42 -9.24 7.08
CA GLY A 139 -8.17 -10.65 6.80
C GLY A 139 -6.80 -10.93 6.18
N SER A 140 -6.60 -12.17 5.75
CA SER A 140 -5.45 -12.51 4.92
C SER A 140 -5.67 -11.98 3.49
N TYR A 141 -4.58 -11.71 2.78
CA TYR A 141 -4.59 -11.23 1.39
C TYR A 141 -5.44 -12.11 0.43
N GLY A 142 -5.73 -13.36 0.80
CA GLY A 142 -6.57 -14.30 0.05
C GLY A 142 -8.08 -14.31 0.41
N GLU A 143 -8.55 -13.54 1.38
CA GLU A 143 -9.96 -13.55 1.77
C GLU A 143 -10.85 -12.64 0.88
N LYS A 144 -11.97 -13.20 0.42
CA LYS A 144 -12.93 -12.55 -0.51
C LYS A 144 -13.76 -11.40 0.08
N LYS A 145 -13.58 -11.04 1.36
CA LYS A 145 -14.38 -9.99 2.01
C LYS A 145 -13.61 -8.65 1.96
N PRO A 146 -13.88 -7.76 0.99
CA PRO A 146 -13.26 -6.45 0.97
C PRO A 146 -13.73 -5.60 2.16
N ASN A 147 -12.84 -4.78 2.71
CA ASN A 147 -13.08 -3.81 3.78
C ASN A 147 -14.46 -3.15 3.64
N GLN A 148 -15.37 -3.38 4.59
CA GLN A 148 -16.48 -2.45 4.77
C GLN A 148 -15.87 -1.14 5.26
N LYS A 149 -16.12 -0.04 4.54
CA LYS A 149 -15.76 1.29 5.02
C LYS A 149 -16.40 1.46 6.40
N THR A 150 -15.58 1.60 7.44
CA THR A 150 -16.01 2.08 8.74
C THR A 150 -16.60 3.47 8.51
N GLN A 151 -17.94 3.56 8.44
CA GLN A 151 -18.60 4.84 8.64
C GLN A 151 -18.29 5.26 10.07
N PRO A 152 -17.82 6.51 10.30
CA PRO A 152 -17.66 7.02 11.64
C PRO A 152 -19.04 6.94 12.31
N THR A 153 -19.12 6.18 13.39
CA THR A 153 -20.30 6.13 14.25
C THR A 153 -20.57 7.57 14.69
N SER A 154 -21.68 8.14 14.23
CA SER A 154 -22.14 9.43 14.69
C SER A 154 -22.31 9.34 16.21
N VAL A 155 -21.43 10.03 16.93
CA VAL A 155 -21.60 10.29 18.35
C VAL A 155 -22.90 11.10 18.47
N ASN A 156 -23.97 10.44 18.90
CA ASN A 156 -25.16 11.15 19.36
C ASN A 156 -24.76 11.88 20.65
N ALA A 157 -24.54 13.18 20.52
CA ALA A 157 -24.53 14.08 21.66
C ALA A 157 -25.95 14.10 22.25
N GLY A 158 -26.05 13.66 23.50
CA GLY A 158 -27.23 13.93 24.34
C GLY A 158 -27.27 15.39 24.79
#